data_AF-A0A842SHY6-F1
#
_entry.id   AF-A0A842SHY6-F1
#
_cell.length_a   1.000
_cell.length_b   1.000
_cell.length_c   1.000
_cell.angle_alpha   90.00
_cell.angle_beta   90.00
_cell.angle_gamma   90.00
#
_symmetry.space_group_name_H-M   'P 1'
#
loop_
_entity.id
_entity.type
_entity.pdbx_description
1 polymer ?
#
loop_
_entity_poly.entity_id
_entity_poly.type
_entity_poly.pdbx_seq_one_letter_code
_entity_poly.pdbx_strand_id
1 'polypeptide(L)'
;MSLEQSSHEKEIEGKNIHASFIEFSNAVLAFIWEGDNPRLGTTTITLPDKTSSQVIGERDVITSKIIGERLAVKYNKLALVSTNLPKDFLLDQQLFALVDKFTGDKDE
;
A
#
# COMPACT_ATOMS: atom_id res chain seq x y z
N MET A 1 -22.99 -0.76 6.74
CA MET A 1 -21.55 -1.04 6.94
C MET A 1 -20.85 0.28 7.16
N SER A 2 -20.02 0.38 8.19
CA SER A 2 -19.08 1.49 8.41
C SER A 2 -17.84 1.29 7.52
N LEU A 3 -17.17 2.39 7.18
CA LEU A 3 -15.88 2.34 6.50
C LEU A 3 -14.83 1.74 7.46
N GLU A 4 -14.17 0.66 7.06
CA GLU A 4 -13.09 0.06 7.86
C GLU A 4 -11.77 0.73 7.51
N GLN A 5 -11.13 1.31 8.53
CA GLN A 5 -9.84 1.98 8.42
C GLN A 5 -8.88 1.40 9.46
N SER A 6 -7.64 1.16 9.03
CA SER A 6 -6.55 0.72 9.88
C SER A 6 -5.26 1.46 9.55
N SER A 7 -4.46 1.76 10.58
CA SER A 7 -3.17 2.43 10.43
C SER A 7 -2.11 1.74 11.29
N HIS A 8 -0.92 1.57 10.73
CA HIS A 8 0.25 1.05 11.46
C HIS A 8 1.48 1.85 11.08
N GLU A 9 2.45 1.84 11.97
CA GLU A 9 3.77 2.42 11.76
C GLU A 9 4.85 1.39 12.11
N LYS A 10 6.00 1.54 11.46
CA LYS A 10 7.18 0.74 11.74
C LYS A 10 8.43 1.53 11.40
N GLU A 11 9.43 1.46 12.27
CA GLU A 11 10.77 1.91 11.95
C GLU A 11 11.45 0.88 11.05
N ILE A 12 11.87 1.31 9.86
CA ILE A 12 12.59 0.49 8.86
C ILE A 12 13.84 1.27 8.46
N GLU A 13 15.02 0.71 8.69
CA GLU A 13 16.31 1.36 8.38
C GLU A 13 16.47 2.76 9.03
N GLY A 14 15.95 2.94 10.26
CA GLY A 14 15.96 4.22 10.96
C GLY A 14 14.99 5.26 10.39
N LYS A 15 14.07 4.85 9.50
CA LYS A 15 13.00 5.67 8.93
C LYS A 15 11.65 5.22 9.47
N ASN A 16 10.86 6.17 9.98
CA ASN A 16 9.49 5.90 10.39
C ASN A 16 8.60 5.82 9.15
N ILE A 17 8.17 4.61 8.83
CA ILE A 17 7.25 4.32 7.74
C ILE A 17 5.86 4.12 8.32
N HIS A 18 4.93 4.91 7.84
CA HIS A 18 3.53 4.81 8.18
C HIS A 18 2.76 4.19 7.02
N ALA A 19 1.73 3.42 7.36
CA ALA A 19 0.81 2.89 6.38
C ALA A 19 -0.63 2.98 6.89
N SER A 20 -1.55 3.35 6.00
CA SER A 20 -2.97 3.46 6.29
C SER A 20 -3.78 2.80 5.18
N PHE A 21 -4.79 2.05 5.59
CA PHE A 21 -5.62 1.23 4.74
C PHE A 21 -7.08 1.55 4.96
N ILE A 22 -7.83 1.58 3.86
CA ILE A 22 -9.27 1.82 3.87
C ILE A 22 -9.93 0.80 2.95
N GLU A 23 -10.85 -0.01 3.48
CA GLU A 23 -11.59 -1.00 2.71
C GLU A 23 -12.98 -0.47 2.33
N PHE A 24 -13.27 -0.47 1.03
CA PHE A 24 -14.59 -0.24 0.43
C PHE A 24 -15.20 -1.57 0.02
N SER A 25 -16.48 -1.57 -0.35
CA SER A 25 -17.15 -2.77 -0.89
C SER A 25 -16.48 -3.29 -2.17
N ASN A 26 -15.93 -2.41 -3.01
CA ASN A 26 -15.35 -2.73 -4.31
C ASN A 26 -13.84 -2.40 -4.44
N ALA A 27 -13.25 -1.76 -3.42
CA ALA A 27 -11.89 -1.27 -3.49
C ALA A 27 -11.15 -1.34 -2.16
N VAL A 28 -9.83 -1.32 -2.22
CA VAL A 28 -8.92 -1.12 -1.08
C VAL A 28 -8.00 0.05 -1.41
N LEU A 29 -7.91 1.02 -0.51
CA LEU A 29 -6.93 2.10 -0.58
C LEU A 29 -5.78 1.79 0.37
N ALA A 30 -4.55 1.97 -0.09
CA ALA A 30 -3.37 1.90 0.75
C ALA A 30 -2.51 3.16 0.55
N PHE A 31 -2.15 3.81 1.65
CA PHE A 31 -1.28 4.98 1.67
C PHE A 31 -0.07 4.66 2.52
N ILE A 32 1.13 4.79 1.96
CA ILE A 32 2.38 4.47 2.63
C ILE A 32 3.30 5.68 2.50
N TRP A 33 3.82 6.18 3.62
CA TRP A 33 4.65 7.38 3.61
C TRP A 33 5.73 7.36 4.69
N GLU A 34 6.84 8.04 4.42
CA GLU A 34 7.83 8.42 5.43
C GLU A 34 7.43 9.72 6.14
N GLY A 35 7.64 9.75 7.45
CA GLY A 35 7.60 10.96 8.27
C GLY A 35 6.22 11.29 8.83
N ASP A 36 6.16 12.32 9.66
CA ASP A 36 5.04 12.53 10.58
C ASP A 36 3.73 12.91 9.90
N ASN A 37 3.78 13.44 8.67
CA ASN A 37 2.61 13.93 7.95
C ASN A 37 2.30 13.06 6.73
N PRO A 38 1.04 12.61 6.54
CA PRO A 38 0.65 11.88 5.35
C PRO A 38 0.96 12.64 4.06
N ARG A 39 1.59 11.95 3.11
CA ARG A 39 1.89 12.47 1.78
C ARG A 39 1.59 11.43 0.72
N LEU A 40 0.86 11.86 -0.31
CA LEU A 40 0.74 11.08 -1.54
C LEU A 40 2.05 11.16 -2.32
N GLY A 41 2.46 10.04 -2.89
CA GLY A 41 3.61 9.96 -3.77
C GLY A 41 3.22 9.28 -5.08
N THR A 42 4.02 8.31 -5.51
CA THR A 42 3.65 7.49 -6.66
C THR A 42 2.37 6.74 -6.38
N THR A 43 1.36 6.96 -7.22
CA THR A 43 0.05 6.35 -7.05
C THR A 43 -0.28 5.45 -8.24
N THR A 44 -0.73 4.24 -7.95
CA THR A 44 -1.15 3.25 -8.94
C THR A 44 -2.57 2.75 -8.64
N ILE A 45 -3.25 2.29 -9.68
CA ILE A 45 -4.52 1.57 -9.59
C ILE A 45 -4.30 0.20 -10.20
N THR A 46 -4.68 -0.85 -9.47
CA THR A 46 -4.52 -2.24 -9.87
C THR A 46 -5.84 -2.99 -9.77
N LEU A 47 -6.17 -3.75 -10.81
CA LEU A 47 -7.34 -4.61 -10.88
C LEU A 47 -7.02 -6.02 -10.34
N PRO A 48 -8.03 -6.83 -9.97
CA PRO A 48 -7.82 -8.20 -9.49
C PRO A 48 -7.08 -9.12 -10.48
N ASP A 49 -7.16 -8.83 -11.79
CA ASP A 49 -6.43 -9.54 -12.85
C ASP A 49 -4.94 -9.13 -12.95
N LYS A 50 -4.47 -8.30 -12.01
CA LYS A 50 -3.12 -7.71 -11.93
C LYS A 50 -2.82 -6.65 -12.98
N THR A 51 -3.81 -6.23 -13.77
CA THR A 51 -3.66 -5.07 -14.65
C THR A 51 -3.44 -3.82 -13.78
N SER A 52 -2.29 -3.17 -13.92
CA SER A 52 -1.90 -2.04 -13.08
C SER A 52 -1.50 -0.82 -13.90
N SER A 53 -2.11 0.32 -13.60
CA SER A 53 -1.86 1.62 -14.22
C SER A 53 -1.30 2.62 -13.22
N GLN A 54 -0.26 3.34 -13.63
CA GLN A 54 0.28 4.47 -12.87
C GLN A 54 -0.59 5.70 -13.12
N VAL A 55 -0.99 6.38 -12.05
CA VAL A 55 -1.78 7.62 -12.10
C VAL A 55 -0.87 8.84 -12.02
N ILE A 56 0.07 8.85 -11.07
CA ILE A 56 1.02 9.96 -10.86
C ILE A 56 2.31 9.47 -10.20
N GLY A 57 3.40 10.20 -10.41
CA GLY A 57 4.69 10.07 -9.72
C GLY A 57 5.49 8.85 -10.16
N GLU A 58 6.79 8.99 -10.42
CA GLU A 58 7.59 7.94 -11.06
C GLU A 58 8.52 7.17 -10.12
N ARG A 59 8.86 7.75 -8.96
CA ARG A 59 9.93 7.23 -8.09
C ARG A 59 9.63 5.83 -7.55
N ASP A 60 8.40 5.62 -7.09
CA ASP A 60 8.05 4.41 -6.33
C ASP A 60 7.11 3.48 -7.15
N VAL A 61 7.15 3.55 -8.49
CA VAL A 61 6.20 2.84 -9.38
C VAL A 61 6.22 1.34 -9.16
N ILE A 62 7.41 0.74 -9.13
CA ILE A 62 7.56 -0.71 -8.97
C ILE A 62 6.96 -1.15 -7.62
N THR A 63 7.32 -0.46 -6.54
CA THR A 63 6.80 -0.73 -5.18
C THR A 63 5.28 -0.57 -5.12
N SER A 64 4.76 0.54 -5.64
CA SER A 64 3.32 0.82 -5.66
C SER A 64 2.55 -0.26 -6.44
N LYS A 65 3.06 -0.68 -7.60
CA LYS A 65 2.44 -1.74 -8.41
C LYS A 65 2.43 -3.08 -7.69
N ILE A 66 3.56 -3.51 -7.12
CA ILE A 66 3.67 -4.80 -6.43
C ILE A 66 2.71 -4.86 -5.23
N ILE A 67 2.65 -3.79 -4.44
CA ILE A 67 1.70 -3.70 -3.32
C ILE A 67 0.27 -3.72 -3.84
N GLY A 68 -0.03 -2.96 -4.91
CA GLY A 68 -1.35 -2.93 -5.53
C GLY A 68 -1.79 -4.30 -6.04
N GLU A 69 -0.91 -5.06 -6.69
CA GLU A 69 -1.21 -6.42 -7.14
C GLU A 69 -1.53 -7.37 -5.98
N ARG A 70 -0.74 -7.33 -4.90
CA ARG A 70 -1.00 -8.15 -3.71
C ARG A 70 -2.36 -7.85 -3.10
N LEU A 71 -2.69 -6.56 -2.91
CA LEU A 71 -3.96 -6.14 -2.33
C LEU A 71 -5.13 -6.47 -3.25
N ALA A 72 -5.01 -6.22 -4.56
CA ALA A 72 -6.07 -6.48 -5.51
C ALA A 72 -6.42 -7.97 -5.58
N VAL A 73 -5.40 -8.85 -5.57
CA VAL A 73 -5.58 -10.30 -5.55
C VAL A 73 -6.17 -10.76 -4.22
N LYS A 74 -5.58 -10.34 -3.10
CA LYS A 74 -5.99 -10.81 -1.76
C LYS A 74 -7.43 -10.43 -1.42
N TYR A 75 -7.84 -9.21 -1.77
CA TYR A 75 -9.21 -8.75 -1.49
C TYR A 75 -10.18 -9.01 -2.64
N ASN A 76 -9.69 -9.48 -3.80
CA ASN A 76 -10.45 -9.58 -5.04
C ASN A 76 -11.21 -8.27 -5.37
N LYS A 77 -10.52 -7.13 -5.21
CA LYS A 77 -11.05 -5.76 -5.32
C LYS A 77 -10.09 -4.89 -6.12
N LEU A 78 -10.55 -3.71 -6.54
CA LEU A 78 -9.64 -2.68 -7.05
C LEU A 78 -8.71 -2.21 -5.93
N ALA A 79 -7.41 -2.15 -6.18
CA ALA A 79 -6.45 -1.55 -5.25
C ALA A 79 -5.99 -0.19 -5.78
N LEU A 80 -6.06 0.85 -4.96
CA LEU A 80 -5.34 2.11 -5.22
C LEU A 80 -4.28 2.28 -4.14
N VAL A 81 -3.04 2.40 -4.58
CA VAL A 81 -1.87 2.44 -3.69
C VAL A 81 -1.10 3.71 -3.94
N SER A 82 -0.81 4.47 -2.89
CA SER A 82 0.10 5.61 -2.94
C SER A 82 1.30 5.34 -2.04
N THR A 83 2.51 5.46 -2.60
CA THR A 83 3.77 5.28 -1.88
C THR A 83 4.60 6.55 -1.98
N ASN A 84 4.97 7.11 -0.83
CA ASN A 84 5.94 8.18 -0.69
C ASN A 84 7.05 7.72 0.25
N LEU A 85 7.96 6.91 -0.28
CA LEU A 85 9.03 6.29 0.51
C LEU A 85 10.32 7.12 0.49
N PRO A 86 11.26 6.89 1.43
CA PRO A 86 12.57 7.52 1.39
C PRO A 86 13.29 7.26 0.06
N LYS A 87 14.18 8.18 -0.33
CA LYS A 87 15.09 7.90 -1.45
C LYS A 87 15.95 6.68 -1.09
N ASP A 88 16.09 5.76 -2.05
CA ASP A 88 16.82 4.49 -1.91
C ASP A 88 16.15 3.42 -1.03
N PHE A 89 14.89 3.65 -0.62
CA PHE A 89 14.13 2.65 0.13
C PHE A 89 13.84 1.44 -0.76
N LEU A 90 14.41 0.29 -0.39
CA LEU A 90 14.22 -0.95 -1.13
C LEU A 90 12.94 -1.65 -0.69
N LEU A 91 12.28 -2.28 -1.66
CA LEU A 91 11.16 -3.18 -1.36
C LEU A 91 11.71 -4.42 -0.65
N ASP A 92 11.51 -4.49 0.67
CA ASP A 92 12.03 -5.56 1.51
C ASP A 92 10.92 -6.32 2.25
N GLN A 93 11.31 -7.37 2.98
CA GLN A 93 10.38 -8.15 3.78
C GLN A 93 9.73 -7.35 4.91
N GLN A 94 10.35 -6.26 5.38
CA GLN A 94 9.81 -5.46 6.48
C GLN A 94 8.65 -4.58 6.01
N LEU A 95 8.74 -4.02 4.81
CA LEU A 95 7.64 -3.29 4.18
C LEU A 95 6.48 -4.24 3.87
N PHE A 96 6.76 -5.45 3.37
CA PHE A 96 5.71 -6.44 3.18
C PHE A 96 5.07 -6.87 4.49
N ALA A 97 5.85 -7.14 5.54
CA ALA A 97 5.29 -7.44 6.86
C ALA A 97 4.45 -6.28 7.42
N LEU A 98 4.79 -5.04 7.11
CA LEU A 98 3.95 -3.88 7.45
C LEU A 98 2.64 -3.96 6.68
N VAL A 99 2.66 -4.14 5.36
CA VAL A 99 1.45 -4.29 4.51
C VAL A 99 0.60 -5.50 4.93
N ASP A 100 1.22 -6.64 5.23
CA ASP A 100 0.54 -7.89 5.55
C ASP A 100 -0.22 -7.82 6.88
N LYS A 101 0.29 -7.06 7.87
CA LYS A 101 -0.43 -6.80 9.14
C LYS A 101 -1.82 -6.21 8.92
N PHE A 102 -2.01 -5.44 7.85
CA PHE A 102 -3.32 -4.88 7.51
C PHE A 102 -4.22 -5.87 6.81
N THR A 103 -3.63 -6.84 6.12
CA THR A 103 -4.38 -7.75 5.28
C THR A 103 -5.12 -8.83 6.07
N GLY A 104 -4.75 -9.04 7.34
CA GLY A 104 -5.25 -10.12 8.19
C GLY A 104 -4.99 -11.50 7.57
N ASP A 105 -4.95 -12.56 8.37
CA ASP A 105 -5.09 -13.91 7.81
C ASP A 105 -6.53 -14.06 7.31
N LYS A 106 -6.84 -13.54 6.11
CA LYS A 106 -8.00 -13.97 5.31
C LYS A 106 -7.60 -15.20 4.48
N ASP A 107 -6.86 -16.12 5.10
CA ASP A 107 -6.64 -17.48 4.61
C ASP A 107 -7.77 -18.35 5.16
N GLU A 108 -8.96 -18.22 4.57
CA GLU A 108 -10.04 -19.23 4.60
C GLU A 108 -10.70 -19.32 3.23
#